data_AF-A0A151MHZ9-F1
#
_entry.id   AF-A0A151MHZ9-F1
#
_cell.length_a   1.000
_cell.length_b   1.000
_cell.length_c   1.000
_cell.angle_alpha   90.00
_cell.angle_beta   90.00
_cell.angle_gamma   90.00
#
_symmetry.space_group_name_H-M   'P 1'
#
loop_
_entity.id
_entity.type
_entity.pdbx_description
1 polymer ?
#
loop_
_entity_poly.entity_id
_entity_poly.type
_entity_poly.pdbx_seq_one_letter_code
_entity_poly.pdbx_strand_id
1 'polypeptide(L)' 'MKGCYSRLRALVPTLPRHRRVSKVELLQHVIDYIWALQLELDLDLPPPAPRDPAEATCVSAADHILCR' A
#
# COMPACT_ATOMS: atom_id res chain seq x y z
N MET A 1 7.40 19.91 -3.86
CA MET A 1 6.58 18.69 -4.08
C MET A 1 6.19 18.50 -5.55
N LYS A 2 7.14 18.56 -6.49
CA LYS A 2 6.85 18.35 -7.93
C LYS A 2 7.52 17.04 -8.36
N GLY A 3 6.74 16.08 -8.85
CA GLY A 3 7.27 14.85 -9.46
C GLY A 3 6.82 13.52 -8.84
N CYS A 4 5.92 13.49 -7.85
CA CYS A 4 5.47 12.23 -7.25
C CYS A 4 4.92 11.26 -8.30
N TYR A 5 4.09 11.75 -9.23
CA TYR A 5 3.58 10.94 -10.34
C TYR A 5 4.66 10.45 -11.31
N SER A 6 5.73 11.24 -11.53
CA SER A 6 6.86 10.80 -12.35
C SER A 6 7.66 9.69 -11.66
N ARG A 7 7.84 9.79 -10.33
CA ARG A 7 8.48 8.74 -9.54
C ARG A 7 7.62 7.47 -9.50
N LEU A 8 6.31 7.59 -9.30
CA LEU A 8 5.39 6.45 -9.36
C LEU A 8 5.44 5.75 -10.73
N ARG A 9 5.51 6.52 -11.83
CA ARG A 9 5.70 5.94 -13.18
C ARG A 9 7.00 5.15 -13.36
N ALA A 10 8.07 5.54 -12.67
CA ALA A 10 9.34 4.82 -12.74
C ALA A 10 9.33 3.52 -11.91
N LEU A 11 8.57 3.49 -10.82
CA LEU A 11 8.55 2.38 -9.86
C LEU A 11 7.54 1.28 -10.20
N VAL A 12 6.45 1.60 -10.90
CA VAL A 12 5.39 0.62 -11.20
C VAL A 12 5.65 -0.02 -12.59
N PRO A 13 6.01 -1.32 -12.66
CA PRO A 13 6.38 -1.98 -13.92
C PRO A 13 5.21 -2.16 -14.88
N THR A 14 3.98 -2.25 -14.35
CA THR A 14 2.76 -2.55 -15.10
C THR A 14 2.22 -1.35 -15.89
N LEU A 15 2.82 -0.17 -15.72
CA LEU A 15 2.37 1.05 -16.40
C LEU A 15 2.85 1.11 -17.86
N PRO A 16 1.95 1.48 -18.81
CA PRO A 16 2.34 1.66 -20.20
C PRO A 16 3.23 2.90 -20.37
N ARG A 17 4.46 2.68 -20.86
CA ARG A 17 5.50 3.73 -21.01
C ARG A 17 5.33 4.60 -22.24
N HIS A 18 4.68 4.09 -23.28
CA HIS A 18 4.52 4.72 -24.59
C HIS A 18 3.14 5.38 -24.79
N ARG A 19 2.31 5.46 -23.74
CA ARG A 19 1.02 6.16 -23.79
C ARG A 19 0.82 7.07 -22.58
N ARG A 20 -0.09 8.04 -22.71
CA ARG A 20 -0.51 8.89 -21.59
C ARG A 20 -1.48 8.13 -20.70
N VAL A 21 -1.09 7.96 -19.44
CA VAL A 21 -1.91 7.34 -18.38
C VAL A 21 -2.60 8.45 -17.58
N SER A 22 -3.89 8.29 -17.27
CA SER A 22 -4.60 9.24 -16.40
C SER A 22 -4.08 9.17 -14.96
N LYS A 23 -4.38 10.19 -14.12
CA LYS A 23 -3.97 10.16 -12.70
C LYS A 23 -4.64 9.00 -11.96
N VAL A 24 -5.91 8.72 -12.25
CA VAL A 24 -6.68 7.66 -11.60
C VAL A 24 -6.15 6.29 -11.99
N GLU A 25 -5.94 6.06 -13.28
CA GLU A 25 -5.36 4.83 -13.81
C GLU A 25 -3.95 4.58 -13.24
N LEU A 26 -3.13 5.62 -13.11
CA LEU A 26 -1.84 5.52 -12.44
C LEU A 26 -1.99 5.05 -10.98
N LEU A 27 -2.92 5.64 -10.22
CA LEU A 27 -3.14 5.27 -8.83
C LEU A 27 -3.64 3.83 -8.69
N GLN A 28 -4.49 3.37 -9.60
CA GLN A 28 -4.94 1.97 -9.64
C GLN A 28 -3.75 1.01 -9.84
N HIS A 29 -2.92 1.26 -10.84
CA HIS A 29 -1.71 0.45 -11.07
C HIS A 29 -0.74 0.45 -9.87
N VAL A 30 -0.65 1.54 -9.12
CA VAL A 30 0.17 1.61 -7.90
C VAL A 30 -0.41 0.71 -6.81
N ILE A 31 -1.73 0.76 -6.61
CA ILE A 31 -2.43 -0.07 -5.62
C ILE A 31 -2.25 -1.55 -5.97
N ASP A 32 -2.51 -1.93 -7.23
CA ASP A 32 -2.36 -3.31 -7.70
C ASP A 32 -0.92 -3.82 -7.54
N TYR A 33 0.07 -2.96 -7.81
CA TYR A 33 1.47 -3.32 -7.66
C TYR A 33 1.88 -3.51 -6.19
N ILE A 34 1.40 -2.65 -5.28
CA ILE A 34 1.64 -2.82 -3.84
C ILE A 34 1.02 -4.12 -3.34
N TRP A 35 -0.22 -4.43 -3.74
CA TRP A 35 -0.87 -5.67 -3.34
C TRP A 35 -0.14 -6.91 -3.86
N ALA A 36 0.30 -6.91 -5.12
CA ALA A 36 1.09 -8.02 -5.67
C ALA A 36 2.40 -8.23 -4.88
N LEU A 37 3.12 -7.15 -4.58
CA LEU A 37 4.35 -7.22 -3.79
C LEU A 37 4.10 -7.70 -2.36
N GLN A 38 3.03 -7.26 -1.70
CA GLN A 38 2.67 -7.73 -0.37
C GLN A 38 2.41 -9.24 -0.38
N LEU A 39 1.69 -9.75 -1.38
CA LEU A 39 1.44 -11.18 -1.51
C LEU A 39 2.73 -11.97 -1.73
N GLU A 40 3.61 -11.52 -2.63
CA GLU A 40 4.90 -12.17 -2.88
C GLU A 40 5.78 -12.20 -1.61
N LEU A 41 5.86 -11.07 -0.89
CA LEU A 41 6.67 -10.96 0.31
C LEU A 41 6.09 -11.74 1.50
N ASP A 42 4.76 -11.80 1.66
CA ASP A 42 4.11 -12.60 2.71
C ASP A 42 4.30 -14.10 2.49
N LEU A 43 4.43 -14.54 1.23
CA LEU A 43 4.72 -15.93 0.89
C LEU A 43 6.17 -16.31 1.18
N ASP A 44 7.10 -15.36 1.06
CA ASP A 44 8.54 -15.56 1.34
C ASP A 44 8.91 -15.32 2.81
N LEU A 45 8.03 -14.72 3.62
CA LEU A 45 8.29 -14.50 5.04
C LEU A 45 8.09 -15.84 5.79
N PRO A 46 9.11 -16.36 6.50
CA PRO A 46 8.88 -17.44 7.46
C PRO A 46 7.80 -17.01 8.45
N PRO A 47 6.95 -17.94 8.95
CA PRO A 47 5.80 -17.60 9.77
C PRO A 47 6.21 -16.62 10.86
N PRO A 48 5.42 -15.54 11.08
CA PRO A 48 5.82 -14.50 12.01
C PRO A 48 6.14 -15.15 13.35
N ALA A 49 7.38 -14.99 13.81
CA ALA A 49 7.75 -15.33 15.17
C ALA A 49 6.71 -14.69 16.11
N PRO A 50 6.27 -15.37 17.17
CA PRO A 50 5.19 -14.90 18.02
C PRO A 50 5.49 -13.46 18.45
N ARG A 51 4.76 -12.51 17.87
CA ARG A 51 4.91 -11.10 18.17
C ARG A 51 4.27 -10.91 19.53
N ASP A 52 5.08 -10.56 20.52
CA ASP A 52 4.56 -10.18 21.84
C ASP A 52 3.49 -9.09 21.68
N PRO A 53 2.36 -9.16 22.41
CA PRO A 53 1.18 -8.31 22.20
C PRO A 53 1.37 -6.82 22.61
N ALA A 54 2.60 -6.33 22.71
CA ALA A 54 2.88 -4.97 23.21
C ALA A 54 2.88 -3.88 22.12
N GLU A 55 2.80 -4.21 20.83
CA GLU A 55 2.89 -3.23 19.73
C GLU A 55 1.55 -2.96 19.03
N ALA A 56 0.45 -2.99 19.79
CA ALA A 56 -0.86 -2.51 19.34
C ALA A 56 -1.33 -1.39 20.28
N THR A 57 -0.65 -0.25 20.31
CA THR A 57 -1.15 0.95 20.96
C THR A 57 -0.64 2.17 20.21
N CYS A 58 -1.46 2.69 19.29
CA CYS A 58 -1.87 4.09 19.18
C CYS A 58 -2.32 4.46 17.74
N VAL A 59 -3.50 4.00 17.33
CA VAL A 59 -4.38 4.87 16.54
C VAL A 59 -5.55 5.24 17.43
N SER A 60 -5.68 6.55 17.60
CA SER A 60 -6.32 7.26 18.69
C SER A 60 -7.83 7.03 18.77
N ALA A 61 -8.28 6.98 20.02
CA ALA A 61 -9.65 7.00 20.47
C ALA A 61 -10.47 8.16 19.89
N ALA A 62 -11.43 7.84 19.02
CA ALA A 62 -12.71 8.53 18.87
C ALA A 62 -13.68 7.55 18.19
N ASP A 63 -14.98 7.67 18.47
CA ASP A 63 -16.08 6.88 17.89
C ASP A 63 -16.50 5.57 18.59
N HIS A 64 -16.27 5.44 19.91
CA HIS A 64 -17.06 4.54 20.77
C HIS A 64 -18.22 5.25 21.49
N ILE A 65 -18.78 6.30 20.88
CA ILE A 65 -19.98 6.99 21.41
C ILE A 65 -21.16 6.75 20.47
N LEU A 66 -21.78 5.57 20.54
CA LEU A 66 -23.24 5.35 20.54
C LEU A 66 -23.54 3.84 20.39
N CYS A 67 -23.51 3.11 21.49
CA CYS A 67 -24.31 1.91 21.66
C CYS A 67 -24.60 1.73 23.15
N ARG A 68 -25.48 2.57 23.69
CA ARG A 68 -26.33 2.20 24.81
C ARG A 68 -27.61 3.01 24.79
#